data_AF-A0A7C6FWN8-F1
#
_entry.id   AF-A0A7C6FWN8-F1
#
_cell.length_a   1.000
_cell.length_b   1.000
_cell.length_c   1.000
_cell.angle_alpha   90.00
_cell.angle_beta   90.00
_cell.angle_gamma   90.00
#
_symmetry.space_group_name_H-M   'P 1'
#
loop_
_entity.id
_entity.type
_entity.pdbx_description
1 polymer ?
#
loop_
_entity_poly.entity_id
_entity_poly.type
_entity_poly.pdbx_seq_one_letter_code
_entity_poly.pdbx_strand_id
1 'polypeptide(L)'
;MMKKVMKKSLIVYLSLLVAVALLMPSITLAGSIKETPYAYIKPSTHYFLIGQEVIFDVVMPVTEGYTYEFNMYHSPDRTQNENFKGVDQVKKSTVPTYSFTPKELGQYFLEVWVYDKDYGSLKLQSETFYSYQPEDEQDPNTLPGKVKAIGAELAALNLPTQYEKALWLHDWLTHNADYDEPMTIHTPEGVLLRGKGVCESYALAYQMLLAEADMEGIYVTGYSRGESHAWNLVNIDGEWTYVDVTWGDPKGGGAECHDYFGLNDTLLSRDHDWSYSNCRPPKAETLKYNYLLLNGAVPFQDEEEMVQVISLALENKEPVILYTYHGSDRYFDVSYTLQRWMKKNYSRFFVDSYQFGGSKFSGTLNVVYGDFDDYIKFVSEEDFTNQMQEILTAKPAQLKAYYIGEDDYFDFGIFINRWLRNNSAAFGVTSYSYTYYPVHGIVEIQY
;
A
#
# COMPACT_ATOMS: atom_id res chain seq x y z
N MET A 1 53.64 -24.10 -40.60
CA MET A 1 54.56 -23.00 -40.95
C MET A 1 53.86 -22.13 -42.00
N MET A 2 53.53 -20.89 -41.60
CA MET A 2 53.24 -19.66 -42.39
C MET A 2 53.21 -19.79 -43.94
N LYS A 3 52.29 -19.18 -44.72
CA LYS A 3 51.87 -17.76 -44.71
C LYS A 3 50.89 -17.47 -45.89
N LYS A 4 49.92 -16.54 -45.69
CA LYS A 4 49.49 -15.43 -46.62
C LYS A 4 48.74 -15.81 -47.94
N VAL A 5 47.71 -15.12 -48.51
CA VAL A 5 47.26 -13.70 -48.53
C VAL A 5 45.74 -13.59 -48.91
N MET A 6 45.09 -12.59 -48.29
CA MET A 6 43.88 -11.77 -48.59
C MET A 6 43.12 -11.76 -49.94
N LYS A 7 41.77 -11.76 -49.79
CA LYS A 7 40.66 -10.90 -50.33
C LYS A 7 40.56 -10.56 -51.83
N LYS A 8 39.36 -10.84 -52.42
CA LYS A 8 38.43 -9.84 -53.06
C LYS A 8 37.13 -10.47 -53.61
N SER A 9 35.99 -9.95 -53.12
CA SER A 9 34.80 -9.47 -53.88
C SER A 9 33.89 -10.49 -54.61
N LEU A 10 32.63 -10.73 -54.24
CA LEU A 10 31.37 -9.92 -54.25
C LEU A 10 30.43 -10.46 -55.37
N ILE A 11 29.14 -10.68 -55.04
CA ILE A 11 27.94 -10.77 -55.92
C ILE A 11 27.64 -12.16 -56.58
N VAL A 12 26.45 -12.81 -56.56
CA VAL A 12 25.08 -12.57 -56.03
C VAL A 12 24.16 -13.80 -56.37
N TYR A 13 23.05 -13.96 -55.62
CA TYR A 13 21.77 -14.70 -55.84
C TYR A 13 21.67 -16.24 -55.82
N LEU A 14 21.00 -16.78 -54.78
CA LEU A 14 19.69 -17.48 -54.76
C LEU A 14 19.60 -18.20 -53.39
N SER A 15 18.58 -18.15 -52.53
CA SER A 15 17.24 -17.59 -52.55
C SER A 15 16.76 -17.54 -51.10
N LEU A 16 16.20 -16.39 -50.74
CA LEU A 16 15.50 -16.06 -49.50
C LEU A 16 14.36 -17.08 -49.23
N LEU A 17 14.49 -17.90 -48.19
CA LEU A 17 13.35 -18.53 -47.52
C LEU A 17 12.97 -17.58 -46.38
N VAL A 18 12.23 -16.54 -46.72
CA VAL A 18 11.57 -15.68 -45.75
C VAL A 18 10.47 -16.51 -45.11
N ALA A 19 10.69 -16.91 -43.85
CA ALA A 19 9.60 -17.26 -42.97
C ALA A 19 8.79 -15.98 -42.70
N VAL A 20 7.85 -15.66 -43.59
CA VAL A 20 6.75 -14.76 -43.28
C VAL A 20 5.82 -15.56 -42.37
N ALA A 21 6.10 -15.55 -41.07
CA ALA A 21 5.08 -15.85 -40.09
C ALA A 21 4.01 -14.77 -40.25
N LEU A 22 2.91 -15.13 -40.89
CA LEU A 22 1.71 -14.32 -40.97
C LEU A 22 1.30 -13.97 -39.53
N LEU A 23 1.54 -12.72 -39.14
CA LEU A 23 0.80 -12.03 -38.09
C LEU A 23 -0.66 -11.93 -38.56
N MET A 24 -1.39 -13.04 -38.51
CA MET A 24 -2.84 -12.96 -38.46
C MET A 24 -3.19 -12.55 -37.04
N PRO A 25 -3.93 -11.45 -36.82
CA PRO A 25 -4.52 -11.20 -35.52
C PRO A 25 -5.37 -12.43 -35.20
N SER A 26 -5.07 -13.10 -34.10
CA SER A 26 -5.96 -14.11 -33.54
C SER A 26 -7.28 -13.42 -33.29
N ILE A 27 -8.30 -13.71 -34.10
CA ILE A 27 -9.66 -13.22 -33.85
C ILE A 27 -10.13 -14.01 -32.63
N THR A 28 -9.94 -13.45 -31.45
CA THR A 28 -10.54 -13.95 -30.22
C THR A 28 -12.04 -13.68 -30.33
N LEU A 29 -12.82 -14.74 -30.53
CA LEU A 29 -14.28 -14.65 -30.57
C LEU A 29 -14.83 -14.28 -29.19
N ALA A 30 -15.96 -13.57 -29.17
CA ALA A 30 -16.71 -13.28 -27.95
C ALA A 30 -16.98 -14.57 -27.16
N GLY A 31 -16.51 -14.60 -25.92
CA GLY A 31 -16.84 -15.63 -24.93
C GLY A 31 -18.14 -15.30 -24.20
N SER A 32 -18.44 -16.03 -23.12
CA SER A 32 -19.51 -15.61 -22.22
C SER A 32 -19.14 -14.30 -21.52
N ILE A 33 -20.05 -13.34 -21.45
CA ILE A 33 -19.80 -12.07 -20.74
C ILE A 33 -19.51 -12.31 -19.25
N LYS A 34 -20.03 -13.41 -18.68
CA LYS A 34 -19.78 -13.81 -17.29
C LYS A 34 -18.33 -14.24 -17.04
N GLU A 35 -17.62 -14.65 -18.08
CA GLU A 35 -16.23 -15.11 -18.01
C GLU A 35 -15.23 -14.02 -18.42
N THR A 36 -15.67 -12.82 -18.82
CA THR A 36 -14.75 -11.73 -19.16
C THR A 36 -13.84 -11.43 -17.97
N PRO A 37 -12.50 -11.40 -18.13
CA PRO A 37 -11.60 -11.18 -17.00
C PRO A 37 -11.73 -9.78 -16.42
N TYR A 38 -12.08 -8.79 -17.24
CA TYR A 38 -12.38 -7.42 -16.80
C TYR A 38 -13.38 -6.75 -17.74
N ALA A 39 -14.06 -5.72 -17.21
CA ALA A 39 -14.95 -4.83 -17.93
C ALA A 39 -15.20 -3.57 -17.08
N TYR A 40 -14.95 -2.39 -17.64
CA TYR A 40 -15.20 -1.11 -16.96
C TYR A 40 -15.57 -0.02 -17.96
N ILE A 41 -16.08 1.11 -17.44
CA ILE A 41 -16.41 2.29 -18.23
C ILE A 41 -15.24 3.27 -18.12
N LYS A 42 -14.74 3.73 -19.26
CA LYS A 42 -13.69 4.75 -19.36
C LYS A 42 -14.27 6.03 -19.93
N PRO A 43 -14.49 7.07 -19.11
CA PRO A 43 -14.96 8.36 -19.61
C PRO A 43 -13.78 9.18 -20.17
N SER A 44 -14.08 10.15 -21.04
CA SER A 44 -13.10 11.11 -21.56
C SER A 44 -12.76 12.24 -20.57
N THR A 45 -13.58 12.40 -19.53
CA THR A 45 -13.39 13.35 -18.42
C THR A 45 -14.16 12.86 -17.19
N HIS A 46 -13.69 13.20 -15.99
CA HIS A 46 -14.30 12.79 -14.72
C HIS A 46 -15.22 13.86 -14.10
N TYR A 47 -15.39 15.01 -14.75
CA TYR A 47 -16.44 15.99 -14.46
C TYR A 47 -16.99 16.55 -15.76
N PHE A 48 -18.20 17.09 -15.70
CA PHE A 48 -18.92 17.56 -16.89
C PHE A 48 -18.88 19.08 -17.00
N LEU A 49 -18.71 19.58 -18.21
CA LEU A 49 -18.86 20.99 -18.55
C LEU A 49 -20.06 21.15 -19.48
N ILE A 50 -20.99 22.04 -19.12
CA ILE A 50 -22.22 22.22 -19.90
C ILE A 50 -21.90 22.54 -21.36
N GLY A 51 -22.53 21.79 -22.27
CA GLY A 51 -22.36 21.95 -23.71
C GLY A 51 -21.10 21.31 -24.30
N GLN A 52 -20.24 20.68 -23.49
CA GLN A 52 -19.09 19.92 -23.98
C GLN A 52 -19.42 18.43 -24.11
N GLU A 53 -19.04 17.81 -25.22
CA GLU A 53 -19.27 16.37 -25.42
C GLU A 53 -18.35 15.54 -24.52
N VAL A 54 -18.92 14.51 -23.90
CA VAL A 54 -18.23 13.50 -23.10
C VAL A 54 -18.41 12.16 -23.78
N ILE A 55 -17.32 11.42 -23.92
CA ILE A 55 -17.29 10.09 -24.54
C ILE A 55 -17.04 9.05 -23.46
N PHE A 56 -17.77 7.94 -23.53
CA PHE A 56 -17.65 6.80 -22.64
C PHE A 56 -17.35 5.55 -23.45
N ASP A 57 -16.21 4.93 -23.20
CA ASP A 57 -15.84 3.65 -23.80
C ASP A 57 -16.04 2.50 -22.80
N VAL A 58 -16.61 1.41 -23.27
CA VAL A 58 -16.62 0.14 -22.53
C VAL A 58 -15.33 -0.60 -22.84
N VAL A 59 -14.47 -0.74 -21.83
CA VAL A 59 -13.17 -1.38 -21.98
C VAL A 59 -13.24 -2.82 -21.51
N MET A 60 -12.92 -3.76 -22.41
CA MET A 60 -12.89 -5.21 -22.18
C MET A 60 -11.96 -5.90 -23.19
N PRO A 61 -11.48 -7.12 -22.93
CA PRO A 61 -10.52 -7.79 -23.83
C PRO A 61 -11.00 -8.02 -25.26
N VAL A 62 -12.32 -8.22 -25.42
CA VAL A 62 -12.99 -8.42 -26.71
C VAL A 62 -14.28 -7.62 -26.67
N THR A 63 -14.51 -6.76 -27.65
CA THR A 63 -15.73 -5.93 -27.75
C THR A 63 -16.64 -6.37 -28.89
N GLU A 64 -16.10 -7.07 -29.89
CA GLU A 64 -16.89 -7.60 -31.01
C GLU A 64 -17.82 -8.72 -30.53
N GLY A 65 -19.05 -8.77 -31.07
CA GLY A 65 -20.00 -9.85 -30.79
C GLY A 65 -20.86 -9.65 -29.53
N TYR A 66 -20.64 -8.58 -28.78
CA TYR A 66 -21.54 -8.12 -27.72
C TYR A 66 -22.51 -7.04 -28.22
N THR A 67 -23.59 -6.82 -27.46
CA THR A 67 -24.46 -5.65 -27.62
C THR A 67 -24.55 -4.86 -26.32
N TYR A 68 -24.72 -3.55 -26.45
CA TYR A 68 -24.64 -2.60 -25.34
C TYR A 68 -25.95 -1.82 -25.21
N GLU A 69 -26.40 -1.61 -23.97
CA GLU A 69 -27.46 -0.67 -23.64
C GLU A 69 -26.93 0.37 -22.65
N PHE A 70 -26.94 1.63 -23.06
CA PHE A 70 -26.45 2.77 -22.29
C PHE A 70 -27.64 3.56 -21.75
N ASN A 71 -27.60 3.89 -20.46
CA ASN A 71 -28.62 4.68 -19.78
C ASN A 71 -27.95 5.80 -18.98
N MET A 72 -28.13 7.04 -19.39
CA MET A 72 -27.63 8.20 -18.66
C MET A 72 -28.69 8.71 -17.70
N TYR A 73 -28.31 8.90 -16.45
CA TYR A 73 -29.17 9.41 -15.39
C TYR A 73 -28.71 10.78 -14.93
N HIS A 74 -29.66 11.60 -14.49
CA HIS A 74 -29.41 12.94 -13.96
C HIS A 74 -30.23 13.21 -12.71
N SER A 75 -29.64 13.95 -11.77
CA SER A 75 -30.34 14.61 -10.67
C SER A 75 -29.86 16.06 -10.55
N PRO A 76 -30.76 17.06 -10.44
CA PRO A 76 -30.36 18.46 -10.24
C PRO A 76 -29.83 18.73 -8.83
N ASP A 77 -30.26 17.93 -7.85
CA ASP A 77 -29.74 18.00 -6.48
C ASP A 77 -28.38 17.31 -6.44
N ARG A 78 -27.36 18.03 -6.00
CA ARG A 78 -25.97 17.54 -5.89
C ARG A 78 -25.62 17.02 -4.50
N THR A 79 -26.56 17.11 -3.56
CA THR A 79 -26.37 16.82 -2.13
C THR A 79 -27.02 15.52 -1.69
N GLN A 80 -27.87 14.93 -2.52
CA GLN A 80 -28.59 13.69 -2.23
C GLN A 80 -28.40 12.68 -3.35
N ASN A 81 -28.09 11.44 -3.00
CA ASN A 81 -27.98 10.32 -3.96
C ASN A 81 -29.36 9.69 -4.26
N GLU A 82 -30.37 10.53 -4.42
CA GLU A 82 -31.75 10.11 -4.69
C GLU A 82 -32.32 10.86 -5.91
N ASN A 83 -33.46 10.38 -6.41
CA ASN A 83 -34.27 11.06 -7.43
C ASN A 83 -33.64 11.20 -8.83
N PHE A 84 -32.65 10.36 -9.14
CA PHE A 84 -32.11 10.26 -10.50
C PHE A 84 -33.17 9.86 -11.52
N LYS A 85 -33.17 10.53 -12.68
CA LYS A 85 -34.06 10.26 -13.81
C LYS A 85 -33.24 9.95 -15.05
N GLY A 86 -33.69 8.97 -15.83
CA GLY A 86 -33.10 8.69 -17.13
C GLY A 86 -33.32 9.87 -18.07
N VAL A 87 -32.23 10.43 -18.60
CA VAL A 87 -32.25 11.61 -19.48
C VAL A 87 -31.81 11.31 -20.90
N ASP A 88 -31.10 10.19 -21.11
CA ASP A 88 -30.75 9.70 -22.43
C ASP A 88 -30.54 8.17 -22.43
N GLN A 89 -30.78 7.53 -23.57
CA GLN A 89 -30.69 6.07 -23.70
C GLN A 89 -30.33 5.64 -25.12
N VAL A 90 -29.39 4.70 -25.21
CA VAL A 90 -29.09 3.98 -26.45
C VAL A 90 -29.30 2.49 -26.21
N LYS A 91 -30.23 1.87 -26.96
CA LYS A 91 -30.51 0.43 -26.88
C LYS A 91 -29.82 -0.34 -27.98
N LYS A 92 -29.32 -1.54 -27.64
CA LYS A 92 -28.80 -2.52 -28.61
C LYS A 92 -27.72 -1.95 -29.54
N SER A 93 -26.83 -1.12 -29.01
CA SER A 93 -25.64 -0.69 -29.75
C SER A 93 -24.72 -1.87 -30.00
N THR A 94 -24.07 -1.89 -31.16
CA THR A 94 -22.95 -2.82 -31.46
C THR A 94 -21.59 -2.12 -31.32
N VAL A 95 -21.61 -0.82 -31.04
CA VAL A 95 -20.43 0.00 -30.77
C VAL A 95 -20.29 0.12 -29.25
N PRO A 96 -19.10 -0.18 -28.69
CA PRO A 96 -18.85 -0.12 -27.24
C PRO A 96 -18.65 1.31 -26.72
N THR A 97 -19.12 2.32 -27.45
CA THR A 97 -18.90 3.75 -27.16
C THR A 97 -20.23 4.48 -27.09
N TYR A 98 -20.34 5.40 -26.14
CA TYR A 98 -21.48 6.28 -25.93
C TYR A 98 -21.02 7.72 -25.81
N SER A 99 -21.69 8.64 -26.50
CA SER A 99 -21.42 10.08 -26.44
C SER A 99 -22.60 10.80 -25.81
N PHE A 100 -22.31 11.76 -24.94
CA PHE A 100 -23.32 12.56 -24.26
C PHE A 100 -22.87 14.03 -24.16
N THR A 101 -23.82 14.96 -24.25
CA THR A 101 -23.56 16.38 -24.01
C THR A 101 -24.46 16.85 -22.86
N PRO A 102 -23.90 17.18 -21.68
CA PRO A 102 -24.67 17.64 -20.52
C PRO A 102 -25.26 19.02 -20.80
N LYS A 103 -26.54 19.18 -20.45
CA LYS A 103 -27.32 20.41 -20.71
C LYS A 103 -27.72 21.15 -19.45
N GLU A 104 -27.71 20.46 -18.30
CA GLU A 104 -28.19 20.99 -17.03
C GLU A 104 -27.13 20.77 -15.96
N LEU A 105 -27.08 21.69 -14.99
CA LEU A 105 -26.26 21.48 -13.80
C LEU A 105 -26.85 20.36 -12.94
N GLY A 106 -26.02 19.76 -12.09
CA GLY A 106 -26.40 18.63 -11.26
C GLY A 106 -25.36 17.53 -11.29
N GLN A 107 -25.81 16.33 -10.99
CA GLN A 107 -25.02 15.11 -11.00
C GLN A 107 -25.58 14.08 -11.97
N TYR A 108 -24.69 13.28 -12.52
CA TYR A 108 -24.96 12.30 -13.56
C TYR A 108 -24.26 10.98 -13.25
N PHE A 109 -24.82 9.88 -13.72
CA PHE A 109 -24.08 8.61 -13.81
C PHE A 109 -24.58 7.83 -15.03
N LEU A 110 -23.70 6.96 -15.53
CA LEU A 110 -23.98 6.08 -16.66
C LEU A 110 -24.12 4.64 -16.18
N GLU A 111 -25.23 4.01 -16.54
CA GLU A 111 -25.41 2.56 -16.44
C GLU A 111 -25.26 1.93 -17.82
N VAL A 112 -24.44 0.87 -17.89
CA VAL A 112 -24.24 0.11 -19.13
C VAL A 112 -24.56 -1.35 -18.90
N TRP A 113 -25.45 -1.90 -19.71
CA TRP A 113 -25.65 -3.34 -19.82
C TRP A 113 -24.90 -3.88 -21.03
N VAL A 114 -24.06 -4.88 -20.81
CA VAL A 114 -23.40 -5.64 -21.87
C VAL A 114 -24.05 -7.01 -21.97
N TYR A 115 -24.47 -7.39 -23.18
CA TYR A 115 -25.12 -8.67 -23.46
C TYR A 115 -24.30 -9.50 -24.44
N ASP A 116 -24.12 -10.78 -24.12
CA ASP A 116 -23.62 -11.77 -25.07
C ASP A 116 -24.78 -12.39 -25.88
N LYS A 117 -24.42 -13.18 -26.90
CA LYS A 117 -25.38 -13.85 -27.79
C LYS A 117 -26.24 -14.93 -27.11
N ASP A 118 -25.80 -15.43 -25.96
CA ASP A 118 -26.39 -16.55 -25.22
C ASP A 118 -27.23 -16.04 -24.02
N TYR A 119 -27.64 -14.76 -24.07
CA TYR A 119 -28.43 -14.07 -23.03
C TYR A 119 -27.72 -13.89 -21.69
N GLY A 120 -26.39 -14.04 -21.66
CA GLY A 120 -25.58 -13.56 -20.54
C GLY A 120 -25.58 -12.04 -20.51
N SER A 121 -25.56 -11.47 -19.31
CA SER A 121 -25.45 -10.03 -19.11
C SER A 121 -24.46 -9.65 -18.03
N LEU A 122 -23.89 -8.46 -18.17
CA LEU A 122 -23.09 -7.79 -17.15
C LEU A 122 -23.57 -6.33 -17.07
N LYS A 123 -23.86 -5.88 -15.86
CA LYS A 123 -24.13 -4.47 -15.57
C LYS A 123 -22.83 -3.80 -15.13
N LEU A 124 -22.52 -2.67 -15.74
CA LEU A 124 -21.48 -1.75 -15.32
C LEU A 124 -22.15 -0.44 -14.90
N GLN A 125 -21.55 0.25 -13.94
CA GLN A 125 -21.96 1.58 -13.52
C GLN A 125 -20.74 2.46 -13.36
N SER A 126 -20.82 3.68 -13.88
CA SER A 126 -19.78 4.68 -13.68
C SER A 126 -19.77 5.19 -12.23
N GLU A 127 -18.76 5.96 -11.92
CA GLU A 127 -18.79 6.96 -10.87
C GLU A 127 -19.90 8.01 -11.09
N THR A 128 -20.12 8.84 -10.06
CA THR A 128 -20.96 10.03 -10.16
C THR A 128 -20.16 11.19 -10.76
N PHE A 129 -20.65 11.75 -11.86
CA PHE A 129 -20.11 12.94 -12.49
C PHE A 129 -20.87 14.18 -12.05
N TYR A 130 -20.14 15.22 -11.67
CA TYR A 130 -20.73 16.53 -11.36
C TYR A 130 -20.54 17.49 -12.52
N SER A 131 -21.58 18.27 -12.82
CA SER A 131 -21.59 19.21 -13.95
C SER A 131 -21.43 20.66 -13.50
N TYR A 132 -20.69 21.42 -14.30
CA TYR A 132 -20.23 22.79 -14.05
C TYR A 132 -20.33 23.63 -15.32
N GLN A 133 -20.27 24.96 -15.16
CA GLN A 133 -20.16 25.85 -16.31
C GLN A 133 -18.74 25.79 -16.90
N PRO A 134 -18.56 26.01 -18.22
CA PRO A 134 -17.22 26.05 -18.82
C PRO A 134 -16.25 27.02 -18.14
N GLU A 135 -16.73 28.16 -17.66
CA GLU A 135 -15.93 29.15 -16.93
C GLU A 135 -15.40 28.66 -15.57
N ASP A 136 -16.02 27.65 -14.96
CA ASP A 136 -15.62 27.12 -13.66
C ASP A 136 -14.20 26.50 -13.72
N GLU A 137 -13.77 25.99 -14.88
CA GLU A 137 -12.38 25.51 -15.07
C GLU A 137 -11.31 26.57 -14.77
N GLN A 138 -11.65 27.86 -14.82
CA GLN A 138 -10.72 28.95 -14.55
C GLN A 138 -10.79 29.45 -13.11
N ASP A 139 -11.75 28.98 -12.30
CA ASP A 139 -11.93 29.37 -10.90
C ASP A 139 -11.45 28.26 -9.96
N PRO A 140 -10.32 28.43 -9.24
CA PRO A 140 -9.78 27.43 -8.32
C PRO A 140 -10.67 27.16 -7.09
N ASN A 141 -11.77 27.89 -6.91
CA ASN A 141 -12.77 27.62 -5.87
C ASN A 141 -13.89 26.67 -6.34
N THR A 142 -13.87 26.23 -7.59
CA THR A 142 -14.76 25.21 -8.13
C THR A 142 -14.02 23.88 -8.27
N LEU A 143 -14.74 22.77 -8.42
CA LEU A 143 -14.10 21.47 -8.59
C LEU A 143 -13.19 21.43 -9.84
N PRO A 144 -13.65 21.81 -11.05
CA PRO A 144 -12.81 21.75 -12.24
C PRO A 144 -11.56 22.62 -12.11
N GLY A 145 -11.72 23.88 -11.69
CA GLY A 145 -10.59 24.79 -11.55
C GLY A 145 -9.60 24.38 -10.46
N LYS A 146 -10.07 23.74 -9.37
CA LYS A 146 -9.17 23.18 -8.35
C LYS A 146 -8.37 22.00 -8.87
N VAL A 147 -9.00 21.09 -9.64
CA VAL A 147 -8.29 19.99 -10.32
C VAL A 147 -7.21 20.54 -11.25
N LYS A 148 -7.54 21.54 -12.09
CA LYS A 148 -6.58 22.23 -12.96
C LYS A 148 -5.43 22.88 -12.18
N ALA A 149 -5.73 23.54 -11.06
CA ALA A 149 -4.71 24.18 -10.23
C ALA A 149 -3.72 23.16 -9.64
N ILE A 150 -4.20 22.04 -9.10
CA ILE A 150 -3.34 20.98 -8.55
C ILE A 150 -2.54 20.30 -9.67
N GLY A 151 -3.14 20.08 -10.84
CA GLY A 151 -2.43 19.58 -12.03
C GLY A 151 -1.28 20.49 -12.45
N ALA A 152 -1.48 21.82 -12.40
CA ALA A 152 -0.42 22.78 -12.67
C ALA A 152 0.69 22.78 -11.61
N GLU A 153 0.36 22.59 -10.33
CA GLU A 153 1.34 22.38 -9.26
C GLU A 153 2.18 21.12 -9.50
N LEU A 154 1.53 19.99 -9.81
CA LEU A 154 2.20 18.74 -10.15
C LEU A 154 3.13 18.90 -11.36
N ALA A 155 2.67 19.56 -12.42
CA ALA A 155 3.48 19.80 -13.62
C ALA A 155 4.73 20.64 -13.31
N ALA A 156 4.63 21.62 -12.41
CA ALA A 156 5.76 22.46 -12.01
C ALA A 156 6.86 21.67 -11.25
N LEU A 157 6.50 20.57 -10.59
CA LEU A 157 7.47 19.71 -9.89
C LEU A 157 8.37 18.91 -10.83
N ASN A 158 7.95 18.71 -12.10
CA ASN A 158 8.67 17.91 -13.09
C ASN A 158 9.06 16.51 -12.61
N LEU A 159 8.14 15.82 -11.91
CA LEU A 159 8.36 14.46 -11.43
C LEU A 159 8.55 13.49 -12.61
N PRO A 160 9.63 12.69 -12.64
CA PRO A 160 10.03 11.95 -13.82
C PRO A 160 9.19 10.69 -14.11
N THR A 161 8.57 10.09 -13.09
CA THR A 161 7.82 8.83 -13.24
C THR A 161 6.33 8.96 -12.93
N GLN A 162 5.52 8.07 -13.51
CA GLN A 162 4.10 7.97 -13.16
C GLN A 162 3.91 7.58 -11.67
N TYR A 163 4.80 6.74 -11.14
CA TYR A 163 4.79 6.38 -9.71
C TYR A 163 4.90 7.61 -8.81
N GLU A 164 5.89 8.48 -9.03
CA GLU A 164 6.09 9.68 -8.21
C GLU A 164 4.92 10.66 -8.34
N LYS A 165 4.32 10.78 -9.54
CA LYS A 165 3.13 11.61 -9.74
C LYS A 165 1.93 11.08 -8.96
N ALA A 166 1.64 9.79 -9.06
CA ALA A 166 0.57 9.14 -8.31
C ALA A 166 0.78 9.29 -6.80
N LEU A 167 2.00 9.03 -6.32
CA LEU A 167 2.34 9.18 -4.90
C LEU A 167 2.18 10.63 -4.43
N TRP A 168 2.64 11.61 -5.22
CA TRP A 168 2.49 13.01 -4.86
C TRP A 168 1.03 13.44 -4.77
N LEU A 169 0.17 12.98 -5.70
CA LEU A 169 -1.27 13.27 -5.67
C LEU A 169 -1.97 12.61 -4.49
N HIS A 170 -1.59 11.37 -4.16
CA HIS A 170 -2.03 10.68 -2.95
C HIS A 170 -1.67 11.51 -1.70
N ASP A 171 -0.40 11.89 -1.59
CA ASP A 171 0.10 12.65 -0.45
C ASP A 171 -0.54 14.04 -0.39
N TRP A 172 -0.79 14.68 -1.54
CA TRP A 172 -1.50 15.96 -1.56
C TRP A 172 -2.87 15.82 -0.90
N LEU A 173 -3.64 14.78 -1.21
CA LEU A 173 -4.94 14.55 -0.60
C LEU A 173 -4.84 14.28 0.91
N THR A 174 -3.96 13.37 1.33
CA THR A 174 -3.83 12.99 2.76
C THR A 174 -3.26 14.12 3.64
N HIS A 175 -2.55 15.09 3.06
CA HIS A 175 -2.08 16.27 3.80
C HIS A 175 -3.10 17.41 3.88
N ASN A 176 -4.02 17.50 2.90
CA ASN A 176 -4.94 18.63 2.74
C ASN A 176 -6.40 18.31 3.11
N ALA A 177 -6.73 17.06 3.41
CA ALA A 177 -8.05 16.66 3.85
C ALA A 177 -7.98 15.75 5.11
N ASP A 178 -9.11 15.69 5.81
CA ASP A 178 -9.35 14.77 6.92
C ASP A 178 -10.63 13.96 6.66
N TYR A 179 -10.69 12.74 7.21
CA TYR A 179 -11.91 11.93 7.12
C TYR A 179 -13.13 12.60 7.78
N ASP A 180 -14.25 12.61 7.06
CA ASP A 180 -15.55 13.06 7.60
C ASP A 180 -16.21 11.93 8.40
N GLU A 181 -15.83 11.79 9.66
CA GLU A 181 -16.36 10.78 10.60
C GLU A 181 -17.91 10.72 10.69
N PRO A 182 -18.66 11.83 10.61
CA PRO A 182 -20.13 11.80 10.48
C PRO A 182 -20.65 11.10 9.22
N MET A 183 -19.78 10.83 8.25
CA MET A 183 -20.04 10.19 6.96
C MET A 183 -21.07 10.92 6.09
N THR A 184 -20.94 12.24 6.00
CA THR A 184 -21.89 13.11 5.32
C THR A 184 -21.38 13.72 4.02
N ILE A 185 -20.07 13.83 3.83
CA ILE A 185 -19.47 14.51 2.67
C ILE A 185 -18.90 13.48 1.67
N HIS A 186 -19.71 13.13 0.68
CA HIS A 186 -19.38 12.13 -0.35
C HIS A 186 -18.83 12.73 -1.65
N THR A 187 -19.06 14.02 -1.90
CA THR A 187 -18.64 14.68 -3.16
C THR A 187 -17.14 15.00 -3.16
N PRO A 188 -16.44 14.97 -4.31
CA PRO A 188 -14.99 15.22 -4.37
C PRO A 188 -14.59 16.65 -3.96
N GLU A 189 -15.50 17.64 -4.01
CA GLU A 189 -15.27 18.96 -3.41
C GLU A 189 -15.01 18.90 -1.90
N GLY A 190 -15.48 17.84 -1.25
CA GLY A 190 -15.16 17.56 0.15
C GLY A 190 -13.68 17.67 0.40
N VAL A 191 -12.90 16.74 -0.15
CA VAL A 191 -11.45 16.70 0.06
C VAL A 191 -10.70 17.78 -0.74
N LEU A 192 -11.15 18.15 -1.95
CA LEU A 192 -10.42 19.09 -2.80
C LEU A 192 -10.58 20.56 -2.39
N LEU A 193 -11.74 20.96 -1.87
CA LEU A 193 -12.05 22.36 -1.56
C LEU A 193 -12.28 22.60 -0.07
N ARG A 194 -12.94 21.67 0.62
CA ARG A 194 -13.34 21.83 2.03
C ARG A 194 -12.38 21.16 3.03
N GLY A 195 -11.46 20.33 2.54
CA GLY A 195 -10.54 19.54 3.35
C GLY A 195 -11.22 18.47 4.20
N LYS A 196 -12.42 18.00 3.82
CA LYS A 196 -13.14 16.93 4.53
C LYS A 196 -13.99 16.07 3.60
N GLY A 197 -13.88 14.76 3.70
CA GLY A 197 -14.70 13.82 2.93
C GLY A 197 -14.61 12.39 3.40
N VAL A 198 -15.51 11.54 2.93
CA VAL A 198 -15.44 10.08 3.12
C VAL A 198 -14.70 9.39 1.98
N CYS A 199 -14.67 8.05 1.99
CA CYS A 199 -14.00 7.24 0.99
C CYS A 199 -14.40 7.53 -0.47
N GLU A 200 -15.69 7.75 -0.73
CA GLU A 200 -16.17 8.17 -2.06
C GLU A 200 -15.54 9.52 -2.48
N SER A 201 -15.46 10.49 -1.57
CA SER A 201 -14.87 11.80 -1.84
C SER A 201 -13.38 11.69 -2.21
N TYR A 202 -12.62 10.90 -1.45
CA TYR A 202 -11.20 10.64 -1.69
C TYR A 202 -10.98 9.92 -3.03
N ALA A 203 -11.72 8.84 -3.29
CA ALA A 203 -11.53 8.01 -4.47
C ALA A 203 -11.92 8.73 -5.78
N LEU A 204 -12.99 9.54 -5.76
CA LEU A 204 -13.38 10.39 -6.89
C LEU A 204 -12.35 11.50 -7.15
N ALA A 205 -11.89 12.17 -6.09
CA ALA A 205 -10.90 13.23 -6.21
C ALA A 205 -9.57 12.70 -6.77
N TYR A 206 -9.10 11.55 -6.27
CA TYR A 206 -7.87 10.94 -6.73
C TYR A 206 -7.96 10.50 -8.20
N GLN A 207 -9.10 9.93 -8.62
CA GLN A 207 -9.34 9.60 -10.02
C GLN A 207 -9.28 10.84 -10.94
N MET A 208 -9.91 11.94 -10.54
CA MET A 208 -9.87 13.20 -11.29
C MET A 208 -8.45 13.76 -11.42
N LEU A 209 -7.68 13.71 -10.33
CA LEU A 209 -6.30 14.19 -10.30
C LEU A 209 -5.36 13.31 -11.13
N LEU A 210 -5.54 11.99 -11.10
CA LEU A 210 -4.79 11.06 -11.96
C LEU A 210 -5.06 11.36 -13.44
N ALA A 211 -6.32 11.58 -13.83
CA ALA A 211 -6.66 11.92 -15.20
C ALA A 211 -6.06 13.26 -15.64
N GLU A 212 -6.04 14.27 -14.77
CA GLU A 212 -5.34 15.54 -15.04
C GLU A 212 -3.81 15.36 -15.22
N ALA A 213 -3.25 14.30 -14.62
CA ALA A 213 -1.85 13.91 -14.77
C ALA A 213 -1.58 12.96 -15.95
N ASP A 214 -2.56 12.78 -16.87
CA ASP A 214 -2.53 11.83 -17.99
C ASP A 214 -2.35 10.35 -17.53
N MET A 215 -2.87 10.01 -16.36
CA MET A 215 -2.83 8.66 -15.79
C MET A 215 -4.23 8.06 -15.70
N GLU A 216 -4.32 6.76 -15.95
CA GLU A 216 -5.59 6.05 -15.88
C GLU A 216 -5.86 5.53 -14.47
N GLY A 217 -6.98 5.96 -13.90
CA GLY A 217 -7.51 5.49 -12.62
C GLY A 217 -8.95 5.00 -12.77
N ILE A 218 -9.25 3.85 -12.18
CA ILE A 218 -10.59 3.28 -12.13
C ILE A 218 -11.12 3.47 -10.70
N TYR A 219 -12.29 4.10 -10.58
CA TYR A 219 -13.07 4.13 -9.34
C TYR A 219 -13.68 2.75 -9.09
N VAL A 220 -13.32 2.15 -7.96
CA VAL A 220 -13.76 0.80 -7.55
C VAL A 220 -14.55 0.90 -6.27
N THR A 221 -15.76 0.34 -6.27
CA THR A 221 -16.57 0.16 -5.05
C THR A 221 -16.52 -1.27 -4.55
N GLY A 222 -16.78 -1.45 -3.26
CA GLY A 222 -16.93 -2.76 -2.66
C GLY A 222 -17.16 -2.63 -1.16
N TYR A 223 -16.59 -3.57 -0.41
CA TYR A 223 -16.62 -3.56 1.05
C TYR A 223 -15.21 -3.57 1.61
N SER A 224 -14.99 -2.86 2.71
CA SER A 224 -13.78 -2.98 3.51
C SER A 224 -14.14 -3.16 4.97
N ARG A 225 -13.57 -4.18 5.63
CA ARG A 225 -13.90 -4.57 7.02
C ARG A 225 -15.42 -4.71 7.32
N GLY A 226 -16.22 -4.98 6.30
CA GLY A 226 -17.68 -5.17 6.41
C GLY A 226 -18.53 -3.93 6.14
N GLU A 227 -17.91 -2.78 5.83
CA GLU A 227 -18.60 -1.53 5.50
C GLU A 227 -18.44 -1.21 4.01
N SER A 228 -19.42 -0.51 3.43
CA SER A 228 -19.31 -0.05 2.04
C SER A 228 -18.12 0.88 1.90
N HIS A 229 -17.30 0.67 0.88
CA HIS A 229 -16.06 1.41 0.70
C HIS A 229 -15.74 1.66 -0.76
N ALA A 230 -14.89 2.65 -1.02
CA ALA A 230 -14.45 3.04 -2.35
C ALA A 230 -12.96 3.40 -2.37
N TRP A 231 -12.28 2.99 -3.43
CA TRP A 231 -10.84 3.17 -3.65
C TRP A 231 -10.53 3.21 -5.14
N ASN A 232 -9.25 3.21 -5.52
CA ASN A 232 -8.84 3.27 -6.91
C ASN A 232 -7.95 2.10 -7.34
N LEU A 233 -8.13 1.66 -8.58
CA LEU A 233 -7.15 0.87 -9.32
C LEU A 233 -6.43 1.80 -10.30
N VAL A 234 -5.11 1.90 -10.21
CA VAL A 234 -4.28 2.86 -10.95
C VAL A 234 -3.38 2.13 -11.93
N ASN A 235 -3.33 2.60 -13.17
CA ASN A 235 -2.38 2.10 -14.17
C ASN A 235 -1.08 2.90 -14.07
N ILE A 236 0.03 2.22 -13.73
CA ILE A 236 1.36 2.82 -13.67
C ILE A 236 2.26 2.06 -14.65
N ASP A 237 2.69 2.76 -15.70
CA ASP A 237 3.50 2.26 -16.82
C ASP A 237 2.95 0.95 -17.43
N GLY A 238 1.62 0.84 -17.55
CA GLY A 238 0.94 -0.32 -18.16
C GLY A 238 0.60 -1.45 -17.20
N GLU A 239 1.00 -1.37 -15.92
CA GLU A 239 0.68 -2.36 -14.90
C GLU A 239 -0.33 -1.78 -13.88
N TRP A 240 -1.32 -2.58 -13.49
CA TRP A 240 -2.36 -2.18 -12.56
C TRP A 240 -1.97 -2.42 -11.10
N THR A 241 -2.27 -1.46 -10.23
CA THR A 241 -2.09 -1.56 -8.78
C THR A 241 -3.18 -0.80 -8.03
N TYR A 242 -3.54 -1.26 -6.84
CA TYR A 242 -4.53 -0.57 -6.01
C TYR A 242 -3.89 0.53 -5.16
N VAL A 243 -4.65 1.61 -5.01
CA VAL A 243 -4.37 2.71 -4.09
C VAL A 243 -5.66 3.04 -3.33
N ASP A 244 -5.59 3.03 -2.01
CA ASP A 244 -6.65 3.54 -1.13
C ASP A 244 -6.15 4.75 -0.35
N VAL A 245 -6.50 5.94 -0.84
CA VAL A 245 -6.11 7.22 -0.23
C VAL A 245 -6.75 7.42 1.14
N THR A 246 -7.97 6.89 1.34
CA THR A 246 -8.74 7.08 2.58
C THR A 246 -8.03 6.39 3.74
N TRP A 247 -7.58 5.17 3.52
CA TRP A 247 -6.85 4.40 4.53
C TRP A 247 -5.41 4.88 4.69
N GLY A 248 -4.92 5.69 3.77
CA GLY A 248 -3.64 6.37 3.89
C GLY A 248 -3.68 7.71 4.61
N ASP A 249 -4.87 8.23 4.98
CA ASP A 249 -5.02 9.47 5.73
C ASP A 249 -4.60 9.28 7.21
N PRO A 250 -3.49 9.92 7.66
CA PRO A 250 -2.97 9.75 9.01
C PRO A 250 -3.79 10.47 10.08
N LYS A 251 -4.68 11.39 9.71
CA LYS A 251 -5.52 12.18 10.64
C LYS A 251 -6.93 11.62 10.74
N GLY A 252 -7.40 10.92 9.70
CA GLY A 252 -8.67 10.20 9.64
C GLY A 252 -8.73 8.89 10.44
N GLY A 253 -7.75 8.63 11.32
CA GLY A 253 -7.75 7.46 12.22
C GLY A 253 -6.85 6.29 11.82
N GLY A 254 -6.08 6.40 10.73
CA GLY A 254 -5.12 5.38 10.33
C GLY A 254 -3.68 5.66 10.78
N ALA A 255 -2.97 4.66 11.30
CA ALA A 255 -1.50 4.65 11.35
C ALA A 255 -0.90 4.02 10.08
N GLU A 256 -1.77 3.63 9.14
CA GLU A 256 -1.49 2.88 7.92
C GLU A 256 -0.80 3.72 6.83
N CYS A 257 -0.91 5.06 6.82
CA CYS A 257 -0.16 5.96 5.92
C CYS A 257 -0.04 5.47 4.45
N HIS A 258 1.05 4.81 4.08
CA HIS A 258 1.29 4.35 2.71
C HIS A 258 1.08 2.84 2.52
N ASP A 259 0.54 2.14 3.51
CA ASP A 259 0.30 0.69 3.48
C ASP A 259 -0.62 0.27 2.33
N TYR A 260 -1.53 1.15 1.93
CA TYR A 260 -2.46 0.92 0.82
C TYR A 260 -2.00 1.54 -0.49
N PHE A 261 -0.73 1.93 -0.61
CA PHE A 261 -0.18 2.44 -1.86
C PHE A 261 0.57 1.35 -2.60
N GLY A 262 0.02 0.93 -3.74
CA GLY A 262 0.68 -0.02 -4.62
C GLY A 262 0.43 -1.48 -4.25
N LEU A 263 -0.82 -1.83 -3.91
CA LEU A 263 -1.21 -3.20 -3.58
C LEU A 263 -1.58 -4.02 -4.82
N ASN A 264 -1.39 -5.34 -4.74
CA ASN A 264 -1.92 -6.30 -5.70
C ASN A 264 -3.25 -6.90 -5.17
N ASP A 265 -3.92 -7.72 -5.99
CA ASP A 265 -5.18 -8.38 -5.61
C ASP A 265 -5.04 -9.14 -4.28
N THR A 266 -3.95 -9.89 -4.09
CA THR A 266 -3.73 -10.70 -2.89
C THR A 266 -3.67 -9.85 -1.62
N LEU A 267 -2.87 -8.79 -1.60
CA LEU A 267 -2.71 -7.95 -0.42
C LEU A 267 -3.97 -7.15 -0.11
N LEU A 268 -4.63 -6.58 -1.14
CA LEU A 268 -5.85 -5.82 -0.93
C LEU A 268 -7.01 -6.71 -0.46
N SER A 269 -7.13 -7.93 -1.00
CA SER A 269 -8.21 -8.89 -0.66
C SER A 269 -8.24 -9.33 0.81
N ARG A 270 -7.19 -9.02 1.58
CA ARG A 270 -7.10 -9.32 3.01
C ARG A 270 -8.23 -8.67 3.79
N ASP A 271 -8.59 -7.44 3.47
CA ASP A 271 -9.69 -6.72 4.13
C ASP A 271 -10.64 -5.97 3.21
N HIS A 272 -10.38 -5.94 1.90
CA HIS A 272 -11.30 -5.42 0.89
C HIS A 272 -11.92 -6.54 0.05
N ASP A 273 -13.17 -6.33 -0.35
CA ASP A 273 -13.94 -7.22 -1.21
C ASP A 273 -14.66 -6.41 -2.30
N TRP A 274 -14.24 -6.60 -3.55
CA TRP A 274 -14.84 -6.00 -4.75
C TRP A 274 -15.63 -7.00 -5.59
N SER A 275 -16.04 -8.14 -5.00
CA SER A 275 -16.94 -9.08 -5.68
C SER A 275 -18.30 -8.47 -6.02
N TYR A 276 -18.70 -7.43 -5.30
CA TYR A 276 -19.88 -6.59 -5.53
C TYR A 276 -19.45 -5.16 -5.87
N SER A 277 -18.84 -4.97 -7.03
CA SER A 277 -18.32 -3.68 -7.49
C SER A 277 -19.16 -3.07 -8.62
N ASN A 278 -19.00 -1.76 -8.83
CA ASN A 278 -19.56 -1.00 -9.94
C ASN A 278 -19.02 -1.47 -11.32
N CYS A 279 -17.86 -2.11 -11.33
CA CYS A 279 -17.21 -2.64 -12.51
C CYS A 279 -16.61 -4.03 -12.25
N ARG A 280 -15.99 -4.63 -13.27
CA ARG A 280 -15.10 -5.78 -13.11
C ARG A 280 -13.66 -5.30 -13.36
N PRO A 281 -12.91 -4.91 -12.31
CA PRO A 281 -11.60 -4.30 -12.49
C PRO A 281 -10.60 -5.28 -13.12
N PRO A 282 -9.63 -4.79 -13.92
CA PRO A 282 -8.44 -5.56 -14.28
C PRO A 282 -7.71 -6.09 -13.04
N LYS A 283 -7.03 -7.22 -13.18
CA LYS A 283 -6.21 -7.78 -12.10
C LYS A 283 -4.99 -6.89 -11.82
N ALA A 284 -4.71 -6.68 -10.55
CA ALA A 284 -3.42 -6.17 -10.09
C ALA A 284 -2.56 -7.34 -9.62
N GLU A 285 -1.46 -7.60 -10.32
CA GLU A 285 -0.55 -8.72 -9.99
C GLU A 285 0.82 -8.24 -9.51
N THR A 286 1.19 -6.98 -9.82
CA THR A 286 2.51 -6.42 -9.52
C THR A 286 2.58 -5.83 -8.11
N LEU A 287 3.76 -5.94 -7.49
CA LEU A 287 4.14 -5.20 -6.27
C LEU A 287 5.27 -4.22 -6.53
N LYS A 288 5.62 -3.98 -7.80
CA LYS A 288 6.70 -3.07 -8.22
C LYS A 288 6.50 -1.65 -7.70
N TYR A 289 5.25 -1.23 -7.52
CA TYR A 289 4.87 0.09 -7.04
C TYR A 289 4.43 0.11 -5.57
N ASN A 290 4.60 -1.00 -4.85
CA ASN A 290 4.29 -1.03 -3.44
C ASN A 290 5.24 -0.09 -2.69
N TYR A 291 4.67 0.91 -2.01
CA TYR A 291 5.46 1.94 -1.34
C TYR A 291 6.39 1.37 -0.27
N LEU A 292 5.90 0.44 0.56
CA LEU A 292 6.68 -0.14 1.64
C LEU A 292 7.89 -0.92 1.11
N LEU A 293 7.68 -1.76 0.08
CA LEU A 293 8.77 -2.52 -0.54
C LEU A 293 9.81 -1.61 -1.21
N LEU A 294 9.36 -0.57 -1.91
CA LEU A 294 10.26 0.42 -2.54
C LEU A 294 11.10 1.18 -1.50
N ASN A 295 10.57 1.35 -0.30
CA ASN A 295 11.24 2.01 0.82
C ASN A 295 11.99 1.04 1.74
N GLY A 296 12.19 -0.22 1.31
CA GLY A 296 13.07 -1.18 2.00
C GLY A 296 12.39 -2.00 3.09
N ALA A 297 11.06 -1.98 3.19
CA ALA A 297 10.35 -2.88 4.09
C ALA A 297 10.53 -4.34 3.63
N VAL A 298 10.92 -5.21 4.56
CA VAL A 298 11.09 -6.64 4.31
C VAL A 298 9.75 -7.35 4.54
N PRO A 299 9.20 -8.06 3.53
CA PRO A 299 7.92 -8.74 3.68
C PRO A 299 8.05 -10.06 4.45
N PHE A 300 6.98 -10.42 5.17
CA PHE A 300 6.80 -11.73 5.81
C PHE A 300 5.32 -12.13 5.80
N GLN A 301 5.02 -13.42 5.85
CA GLN A 301 3.64 -13.94 5.70
C GLN A 301 3.03 -14.52 6.98
N ASP A 302 3.86 -14.83 7.98
CA ASP A 302 3.44 -15.41 9.26
C ASP A 302 4.45 -15.11 10.37
N GLU A 303 4.18 -15.60 11.58
CA GLU A 303 5.06 -15.40 12.74
C GLU A 303 6.43 -16.05 12.54
N GLU A 304 6.55 -17.17 11.82
CA GLU A 304 7.83 -17.83 11.59
C GLU A 304 8.73 -16.99 10.69
N GLU A 305 8.22 -16.52 9.56
CA GLU A 305 8.94 -15.61 8.66
C GLU A 305 9.25 -14.28 9.35
N MET A 306 8.32 -13.74 10.15
CA MET A 306 8.57 -12.52 10.94
C MET A 306 9.80 -12.71 11.85
N VAL A 307 9.89 -13.82 12.57
CA VAL A 307 11.03 -14.12 13.45
C VAL A 307 12.32 -14.22 12.65
N GLN A 308 12.31 -14.82 11.47
CA GLN A 308 13.49 -14.92 10.61
C GLN A 308 13.97 -13.54 10.16
N VAL A 309 13.06 -12.70 9.65
CA VAL A 309 13.35 -11.33 9.19
C VAL A 309 13.96 -10.49 10.31
N ILE A 310 13.30 -10.48 11.48
CA ILE A 310 13.73 -9.65 12.60
C ILE A 310 15.04 -10.18 13.21
N SER A 311 15.19 -11.49 13.38
CA SER A 311 16.43 -12.06 13.93
C SER A 311 17.63 -11.75 13.05
N LEU A 312 17.51 -11.92 11.72
CA LEU A 312 18.59 -11.63 10.79
C LEU A 312 19.01 -10.16 10.85
N ALA A 313 18.06 -9.23 10.89
CA ALA A 313 18.34 -7.81 10.99
C ALA A 313 19.03 -7.44 12.32
N LEU A 314 18.60 -8.06 13.44
CA LEU A 314 19.22 -7.87 14.75
C LEU A 314 20.64 -8.46 14.83
N GLU A 315 20.89 -9.60 14.18
CA GLU A 315 22.23 -10.22 14.06
C GLU A 315 23.17 -9.31 13.27
N ASN A 316 22.68 -8.67 12.22
CA ASN A 316 23.41 -7.70 11.40
C ASN A 316 23.59 -6.33 12.07
N LYS A 317 23.05 -6.13 13.28
CA LYS A 317 23.09 -4.86 14.01
C LYS A 317 22.43 -3.71 13.25
N GLU A 318 21.37 -3.98 12.52
CA GLU A 318 20.60 -2.96 11.81
C GLU A 318 19.87 -2.06 12.82
N PRO A 319 20.09 -0.73 12.80
CA PRO A 319 19.49 0.19 13.77
C PRO A 319 18.04 0.55 13.45
N VAL A 320 17.60 0.35 12.21
CA VAL A 320 16.26 0.63 11.73
C VAL A 320 15.83 -0.53 10.85
N ILE A 321 14.79 -1.25 11.28
CA ILE A 321 14.27 -2.42 10.58
C ILE A 321 12.87 -2.07 10.09
N LEU A 322 12.69 -2.04 8.77
CA LEU A 322 11.39 -1.84 8.13
C LEU A 322 10.80 -3.18 7.75
N TYR A 323 9.53 -3.39 8.07
CA TYR A 323 8.86 -4.68 7.86
C TYR A 323 7.42 -4.50 7.38
N THR A 324 6.91 -5.49 6.65
CA THR A 324 5.53 -5.48 6.15
C THR A 324 4.93 -6.89 6.11
N TYR A 325 3.68 -7.02 6.54
CA TYR A 325 2.93 -8.26 6.58
C TYR A 325 2.20 -8.48 5.26
N HIS A 326 2.56 -9.57 4.58
CA HIS A 326 2.04 -9.97 3.28
C HIS A 326 1.22 -11.26 3.35
N GLY A 327 0.95 -11.77 4.56
CA GLY A 327 0.13 -12.95 4.75
C GLY A 327 -1.36 -12.66 4.55
N SER A 328 -2.12 -13.75 4.37
CA SER A 328 -3.56 -13.69 4.11
C SER A 328 -4.42 -13.53 5.37
N ASP A 329 -3.87 -13.71 6.57
CA ASP A 329 -4.64 -13.59 7.81
C ASP A 329 -4.85 -12.11 8.15
N ARG A 330 -6.05 -11.62 7.88
CA ARG A 330 -6.46 -10.25 8.20
C ARG A 330 -6.45 -9.93 9.70
N TYR A 331 -6.40 -10.94 10.57
CA TYR A 331 -6.36 -10.77 12.02
C TYR A 331 -4.96 -10.88 12.61
N PHE A 332 -3.94 -11.13 11.78
CA PHE A 332 -2.56 -11.07 12.22
C PHE A 332 -2.24 -9.67 12.75
N ASP A 333 -1.78 -9.61 14.01
CA ASP A 333 -1.39 -8.38 14.68
C ASP A 333 0.14 -8.36 14.78
N VAL A 334 0.78 -7.68 13.83
CA VAL A 334 2.23 -7.56 13.77
C VAL A 334 2.77 -6.89 15.02
N SER A 335 2.11 -5.82 15.45
CA SER A 335 2.53 -5.03 16.61
C SER A 335 2.56 -5.87 17.87
N TYR A 336 1.49 -6.60 18.17
CA TYR A 336 1.42 -7.49 19.32
C TYR A 336 2.45 -8.63 19.24
N THR A 337 2.52 -9.29 18.09
CA THR A 337 3.38 -10.46 17.89
C THR A 337 4.86 -10.10 18.02
N LEU A 338 5.27 -9.01 17.39
CA LEU A 338 6.63 -8.51 17.45
C LEU A 338 7.01 -7.99 18.84
N GLN A 339 6.13 -7.24 19.51
CA GLN A 339 6.37 -6.76 20.88
C GLN A 339 6.60 -7.93 21.86
N ARG A 340 5.76 -8.95 21.78
CA ARG A 340 5.89 -10.17 22.58
C ARG A 340 7.20 -10.88 22.30
N TRP A 341 7.58 -11.01 21.03
CA TRP A 341 8.83 -11.69 20.65
C TRP A 341 10.07 -10.89 21.08
N MET A 342 10.10 -9.58 20.84
CA MET A 342 11.21 -8.71 21.24
C MET A 342 11.43 -8.73 22.75
N LYS A 343 10.35 -8.66 23.56
CA LYS A 343 10.44 -8.72 25.02
C LYS A 343 11.22 -9.94 25.52
N LYS A 344 11.14 -11.07 24.81
CA LYS A 344 11.80 -12.33 25.17
C LYS A 344 13.21 -12.47 24.62
N ASN A 345 13.51 -11.79 23.50
CA ASN A 345 14.71 -12.08 22.71
C ASN A 345 15.71 -10.92 22.62
N TYR A 346 15.32 -9.68 22.95
CA TYR A 346 16.16 -8.49 22.74
C TYR A 346 17.56 -8.61 23.37
N SER A 347 17.67 -9.23 24.55
CA SER A 347 18.93 -9.39 25.26
C SER A 347 19.92 -10.27 24.51
N ARG A 348 19.44 -11.32 23.83
CA ARG A 348 20.26 -12.23 23.01
C ARG A 348 20.95 -11.51 21.85
N PHE A 349 20.36 -10.41 21.41
CA PHE A 349 20.89 -9.57 20.34
C PHE A 349 21.63 -8.33 20.85
N PHE A 350 21.87 -8.22 22.16
CA PHE A 350 22.57 -7.09 22.78
C PHE A 350 21.87 -5.74 22.54
N VAL A 351 20.54 -5.77 22.49
CA VAL A 351 19.73 -4.57 22.37
C VAL A 351 19.65 -3.90 23.74
N ASP A 352 19.96 -2.61 23.80
CA ASP A 352 19.85 -1.78 25.00
C ASP A 352 18.45 -1.16 25.11
N SER A 353 17.94 -0.61 23.99
CA SER A 353 16.57 -0.12 23.89
C SER A 353 16.01 -0.26 22.48
N TYR A 354 14.69 -0.26 22.35
CA TYR A 354 14.02 -0.32 21.06
C TYR A 354 12.67 0.39 21.09
N GLN A 355 12.21 0.84 19.92
CA GLN A 355 10.94 1.53 19.74
C GLN A 355 10.22 1.02 18.49
N PHE A 356 8.92 0.71 18.64
CA PHE A 356 8.04 0.37 17.52
C PHE A 356 7.32 1.59 16.99
N GLY A 357 7.06 1.59 15.70
CA GLY A 357 6.12 2.48 15.02
C GLY A 357 5.47 1.76 13.84
N GLY A 358 4.41 2.34 13.29
CA GLY A 358 3.68 1.81 12.15
C GLY A 358 2.26 1.39 12.49
N SER A 359 1.75 0.46 11.71
CA SER A 359 0.35 0.07 11.68
C SER A 359 0.14 -1.37 12.15
N LYS A 360 -1.06 -1.91 11.89
CA LYS A 360 -1.35 -3.33 12.07
C LYS A 360 -0.58 -4.22 11.07
N PHE A 361 -0.25 -3.72 9.89
CA PHE A 361 0.31 -4.51 8.79
C PHE A 361 1.77 -4.20 8.52
N SER A 362 2.28 -3.03 8.86
CA SER A 362 3.65 -2.65 8.58
C SER A 362 4.24 -1.87 9.75
N GLY A 363 5.55 -1.63 9.71
CA GLY A 363 6.14 -0.70 10.65
C GLY A 363 7.64 -0.62 10.64
N THR A 364 8.13 0.04 11.68
CA THR A 364 9.54 0.27 11.94
C THR A 364 9.87 -0.21 13.33
N LEU A 365 10.94 -1.00 13.44
CA LEU A 365 11.61 -1.31 14.69
C LEU A 365 12.93 -0.54 14.73
N ASN A 366 12.99 0.50 15.56
CA ASN A 366 14.22 1.24 15.84
C ASN A 366 14.94 0.58 17.01
N VAL A 367 16.23 0.31 16.86
CA VAL A 367 17.03 -0.47 17.81
C VAL A 367 18.30 0.29 18.17
N VAL A 368 18.55 0.41 19.46
CA VAL A 368 19.84 0.87 20.00
C VAL A 368 20.55 -0.33 20.59
N TYR A 369 21.72 -0.65 20.05
CA TYR A 369 22.58 -1.72 20.58
C TYR A 369 23.51 -1.15 21.64
N GLY A 370 23.65 -1.88 22.74
CA GLY A 370 24.63 -1.53 23.77
C GLY A 370 26.02 -2.09 23.47
N ASP A 371 27.03 -1.44 24.04
CA ASP A 371 28.40 -1.95 24.08
C ASP A 371 28.55 -2.84 25.32
N PHE A 372 28.54 -4.15 25.10
CA PHE A 372 28.64 -5.18 26.15
C PHE A 372 29.80 -6.13 25.89
N ASP A 373 30.84 -5.68 25.17
CA ASP A 373 31.98 -6.52 24.83
C ASP A 373 32.78 -6.92 26.08
N ASP A 374 32.90 -6.03 27.05
CA ASP A 374 33.59 -6.26 28.32
C ASP A 374 32.68 -6.82 29.44
N TYR A 375 31.42 -7.14 29.12
CA TYR A 375 30.48 -7.76 30.06
C TYR A 375 30.63 -9.28 30.04
N ILE A 376 30.54 -9.86 31.23
CA ILE A 376 30.43 -11.30 31.41
C ILE A 376 29.03 -11.73 31.00
N LYS A 377 28.97 -12.62 30.01
CA LYS A 377 27.71 -13.14 29.45
C LYS A 377 27.35 -14.44 30.15
N PHE A 378 26.10 -14.55 30.60
CA PHE A 378 25.62 -15.76 31.28
C PHE A 378 24.18 -16.11 30.91
N VAL A 379 23.85 -17.40 30.96
CA VAL A 379 22.52 -17.93 30.56
C VAL A 379 21.67 -18.42 31.74
N SER A 380 22.26 -18.63 32.91
CA SER A 380 21.56 -19.09 34.11
C SER A 380 22.31 -18.71 35.39
N GLU A 381 21.65 -18.84 36.55
CA GLU A 381 22.29 -18.63 37.86
C GLU A 381 23.45 -19.62 38.10
N GLU A 382 23.32 -20.86 37.63
CA GLU A 382 24.39 -21.86 37.71
C GLU A 382 25.61 -21.46 36.88
N ASP A 383 25.38 -21.07 35.62
CA ASP A 383 26.43 -20.58 34.72
C ASP A 383 27.14 -19.35 35.31
N PHE A 384 26.37 -18.36 35.78
CA PHE A 384 26.94 -17.19 36.45
C PHE A 384 27.79 -17.57 37.66
N THR A 385 27.28 -18.45 38.52
CA THR A 385 28.00 -18.89 39.73
C THR A 385 29.31 -19.58 39.38
N ASN A 386 29.31 -20.44 38.37
CA ASN A 386 30.51 -21.13 37.90
C ASN A 386 31.56 -20.13 37.39
N GLN A 387 31.15 -19.13 36.60
CA GLN A 387 32.06 -18.08 36.12
C GLN A 387 32.62 -17.23 37.28
N MET A 388 31.80 -16.92 38.30
CA MET A 388 32.24 -16.09 39.42
C MET A 388 33.31 -16.73 40.29
N GLN A 389 33.38 -18.07 40.35
CA GLN A 389 34.42 -18.76 41.12
C GLN A 389 35.84 -18.38 40.65
N GLU A 390 36.01 -18.24 39.34
CA GLU A 390 37.28 -17.81 38.75
C GLU A 390 37.46 -16.30 38.86
N ILE A 391 36.46 -15.52 38.45
CA ILE A 391 36.56 -14.06 38.33
C ILE A 391 36.81 -13.38 39.68
N LEU A 392 36.08 -13.75 40.74
CA LEU A 392 36.21 -13.10 42.04
C LEU A 392 37.52 -13.48 42.76
N THR A 393 38.20 -14.55 42.35
CA THR A 393 39.53 -14.90 42.87
C THR A 393 40.59 -13.85 42.49
N ALA A 394 40.43 -13.20 41.32
CA ALA A 394 41.30 -12.10 40.89
C ALA A 394 41.02 -10.77 41.63
N LYS A 395 40.01 -10.73 42.51
CA LYS A 395 39.57 -9.55 43.25
C LYS A 395 39.33 -8.30 42.38
N PRO A 396 38.52 -8.37 41.31
CA PRO A 396 38.21 -7.22 40.50
C PRO A 396 37.44 -6.17 41.33
N ALA A 397 37.79 -4.90 41.15
CA ALA A 397 37.06 -3.79 41.77
C ALA A 397 35.66 -3.60 41.17
N GLN A 398 35.47 -4.03 39.91
CA GLN A 398 34.23 -3.89 39.18
C GLN A 398 33.89 -5.19 38.45
N LEU A 399 32.62 -5.59 38.51
CA LEU A 399 32.04 -6.72 37.80
C LEU A 399 30.94 -6.22 36.87
N LYS A 400 31.07 -6.47 35.57
CA LYS A 400 30.05 -6.17 34.56
C LYS A 400 29.45 -7.47 34.07
N ALA A 401 28.13 -7.61 34.15
CA ALA A 401 27.47 -8.85 33.76
C ALA A 401 26.18 -8.60 32.98
N TYR A 402 25.93 -9.48 32.02
CA TYR A 402 24.85 -9.39 31.05
C TYR A 402 24.19 -10.77 30.87
N TYR A 403 22.87 -10.82 31.02
CA TYR A 403 22.09 -12.03 30.88
C TYR A 403 21.63 -12.24 29.43
N ILE A 404 21.92 -13.42 28.88
CA ILE A 404 21.53 -13.84 27.51
C ILE A 404 20.71 -15.14 27.50
N GLY A 405 20.16 -15.55 28.65
CA GLY A 405 19.35 -16.76 28.75
C GLY A 405 17.88 -16.57 28.36
N GLU A 406 17.08 -17.63 28.54
CA GLU A 406 15.69 -17.72 28.06
C GLU A 406 14.63 -17.43 29.15
N ASP A 407 15.01 -17.03 30.36
CA ASP A 407 14.06 -16.72 31.43
C ASP A 407 13.37 -15.36 31.20
N ASP A 408 12.10 -15.43 30.77
CA ASP A 408 11.22 -14.28 30.52
C ASP A 408 11.01 -13.35 31.73
N TYR A 409 11.31 -13.83 32.95
CA TYR A 409 11.13 -13.09 34.21
C TYR A 409 12.46 -12.74 34.87
N PHE A 410 13.57 -12.91 34.17
CA PHE A 410 14.87 -12.55 34.70
C PHE A 410 14.93 -11.04 34.99
N ASP A 411 15.35 -10.71 36.21
CA ASP A 411 15.65 -9.35 36.65
C ASP A 411 17.04 -9.35 37.26
N PHE A 412 17.98 -8.66 36.61
CA PHE A 412 19.37 -8.61 37.03
C PHE A 412 19.52 -8.05 38.46
N GLY A 413 18.72 -7.05 38.83
CA GLY A 413 18.77 -6.42 40.14
C GLY A 413 18.37 -7.38 41.26
N ILE A 414 17.24 -8.09 41.08
CA ILE A 414 16.78 -9.12 42.03
C ILE A 414 17.80 -10.26 42.10
N PHE A 415 18.26 -10.72 40.94
CA PHE A 415 19.24 -11.80 40.82
C PHE A 415 20.54 -11.45 41.55
N ILE A 416 21.20 -10.35 41.19
CA ILE A 416 22.53 -9.99 41.68
C ILE A 416 22.50 -9.66 43.18
N ASN A 417 21.43 -9.02 43.66
CA ASN A 417 21.24 -8.75 45.08
C ASN A 417 21.14 -10.05 45.89
N ARG A 418 20.30 -10.99 45.44
CA ARG A 418 20.15 -12.31 46.07
C ARG A 418 21.47 -13.08 46.04
N TRP A 419 22.12 -13.11 44.89
CA TRP A 419 23.35 -13.87 44.68
C TRP A 419 24.50 -13.33 45.55
N LEU A 420 24.75 -12.02 45.56
CA LEU A 420 25.81 -11.42 46.38
C LEU A 420 25.57 -11.61 47.87
N ARG A 421 24.32 -11.48 48.35
CA ARG A 421 23.99 -11.75 49.76
C ARG A 421 24.36 -13.16 50.21
N ASN A 422 24.20 -14.15 49.32
CA ASN A 422 24.45 -15.55 49.65
C ASN A 422 25.92 -15.95 49.48
N ASN A 423 26.67 -15.27 48.61
CA ASN A 423 27.99 -15.73 48.18
C ASN A 423 29.16 -14.78 48.54
N SER A 424 28.91 -13.49 48.75
CA SER A 424 29.95 -12.45 48.92
C SER A 424 31.01 -12.78 49.99
N ALA A 425 30.57 -13.28 51.15
CA ALA A 425 31.46 -13.63 52.26
C ALA A 425 32.49 -14.71 51.88
N ALA A 426 32.13 -15.66 51.02
CA ALA A 426 33.03 -16.73 50.57
C ALA A 426 34.19 -16.19 49.71
N PHE A 427 33.99 -15.05 49.06
CA PHE A 427 34.98 -14.38 48.22
C PHE A 427 35.70 -13.23 48.94
N GLY A 428 35.46 -13.06 50.24
CA GLY A 428 36.07 -12.00 51.04
C GLY A 428 35.57 -10.60 50.66
N VAL A 429 34.38 -10.47 50.08
CA VAL A 429 33.79 -9.17 49.75
C VAL A 429 33.25 -8.50 51.02
N THR A 430 33.73 -7.30 51.32
CA THR A 430 33.40 -6.52 52.53
C THR A 430 32.23 -5.55 52.30
N SER A 431 32.13 -4.97 51.11
CA SER A 431 30.98 -4.17 50.70
C SER A 431 30.81 -4.19 49.18
N TYR A 432 29.59 -3.88 48.72
CA TYR A 432 29.30 -3.77 47.30
C TYR A 432 28.18 -2.75 47.04
N SER A 433 28.18 -2.20 45.83
CA SER A 433 27.09 -1.38 45.29
C SER A 433 26.86 -1.77 43.84
N TYR A 434 25.68 -1.48 43.28
CA TYR A 434 25.39 -1.87 41.91
C TYR A 434 24.43 -0.90 41.22
N THR A 435 24.66 -0.70 39.92
CA THR A 435 23.72 -0.07 38.99
C THR A 435 23.22 -1.15 38.05
N TYR A 436 21.91 -1.22 37.82
CA TYR A 436 21.32 -2.28 37.03
C TYR A 436 20.22 -1.78 36.09
N TYR A 437 20.04 -2.57 35.06
CA TYR A 437 18.96 -2.57 34.08
C TYR A 437 18.37 -3.98 34.05
N PRO A 438 17.24 -4.23 33.37
CA PRO A 438 16.52 -5.51 33.47
C PRO A 438 17.39 -6.75 33.26
N VAL A 439 18.33 -6.71 32.31
CA VAL A 439 19.16 -7.88 31.94
C VAL A 439 20.66 -7.70 32.19
N HIS A 440 21.11 -6.56 32.70
CA HIS A 440 22.53 -6.30 32.88
C HIS A 440 22.83 -5.28 33.97
N GLY A 441 24.06 -5.24 34.43
CA GLY A 441 24.47 -4.25 35.42
C GLY A 441 25.96 -4.27 35.72
N ILE A 442 26.34 -3.30 36.52
CA ILE A 442 27.70 -3.08 37.01
C ILE A 442 27.66 -3.16 38.53
N VAL A 443 28.50 -4.02 39.10
CA VAL A 443 28.70 -4.17 40.54
C VAL A 443 30.08 -3.65 40.90
N GLU A 444 30.13 -2.67 41.79
CA GLU A 444 31.35 -2.20 42.44
C GLU A 444 31.59 -3.02 43.70
N ILE A 445 32.79 -3.57 43.88
CA ILE A 445 33.13 -4.56 44.91
C ILE A 445 34.34 -4.10 45.73
N GLN A 446 34.26 -4.23 47.05
CA GLN A 446 35.37 -4.05 47.98
C GLN A 446 35.66 -5.36 48.72
N TYR A 447 36.94 -5.65 49.01
CA TYR A 447 37.40 -6.87 49.67
C TYR A 447 38.05 -6.62 51.04
#